data_AF-A0A524QTH3-F1
#
_entry.id   AF-A0A524QTH3-F1
#
_cell.length_a   1.000
_cell.length_b   1.000
_cell.length_c   1.000
_cell.angle_alpha   90.00
_cell.angle_beta   90.00
_cell.angle_gamma   90.00
#
_symmetry.space_group_name_H-M   'P 1'
#
loop_
_entity.id
_entity.type
_entity.pdbx_description
1 polymer ?
#
loop_
_entity_poly.entity_id
_entity_poly.type
_entity_poly.pdbx_seq_one_letter_code
_entity_poly.pdbx_strand_id
1 'polypeptide(L)'
;TYHGNFTAYCDERNERRRLQLKHYLQQQEEIENIQDFIRRNLAGQKTKQAQSKRLALSKLERLGKPDIGGQARSDQPASITTRLPVDSQSGQSLVWLW
;
A
#
# COMPACT_ATOMS: atom_id res chain seq x y z
N THR A 1 -0.26 6.33 33.78
CA THR A 1 -1.11 5.43 32.98
C THR A 1 -1.57 6.17 31.74
N TYR A 2 -1.07 5.80 30.56
CA TYR A 2 -1.39 6.46 29.29
C TYR A 2 -2.69 5.88 28.71
N HIS A 3 -3.86 6.37 29.14
CA HIS A 3 -5.15 5.84 28.67
C HIS A 3 -5.89 6.76 27.68
N GLY A 4 -5.56 8.05 27.61
CA GLY A 4 -6.28 9.00 26.75
C GLY A 4 -5.77 9.13 25.31
N ASN A 5 -4.46 9.04 25.08
CA ASN A 5 -3.88 9.29 23.76
C ASN A 5 -3.92 8.06 22.84
N PHE A 6 -3.84 6.85 23.42
CA PHE A 6 -3.79 5.61 22.65
C PHE A 6 -5.15 5.22 22.05
N THR A 7 -6.23 5.45 22.79
CA THR A 7 -7.61 5.19 22.33
C THR A 7 -7.99 6.13 21.19
N ALA A 8 -7.76 7.43 21.36
CA ALA A 8 -7.99 8.43 20.31
C ALA A 8 -7.22 8.12 19.01
N TYR A 9 -5.95 7.70 19.14
CA TYR A 9 -5.15 7.26 18.00
C TYR A 9 -5.75 6.04 17.29
N CYS A 10 -6.26 5.07 18.05
CA CYS A 10 -6.90 3.87 17.49
C CYS A 10 -8.17 4.23 16.71
N ASP A 11 -8.98 5.14 17.24
CA ASP A 11 -10.20 5.62 16.59
C ASP A 11 -9.89 6.38 15.29
N GLU A 12 -8.92 7.31 15.32
CA GLU A 12 -8.49 8.03 14.11
C GLU A 12 -7.95 7.08 13.03
N ARG A 13 -7.17 6.07 13.44
CA ARG A 13 -6.65 5.05 12.52
C ARG A 13 -7.78 4.23 11.89
N ASN A 14 -8.80 3.87 12.66
CA ASN A 14 -9.97 3.14 12.17
C ASN A 14 -10.77 3.99 11.18
N GLU A 15 -10.98 5.26 11.49
CA GLU A 15 -11.68 6.20 10.61
C GLU A 15 -10.93 6.40 9.29
N ARG A 16 -9.59 6.55 9.35
CA ARG A 16 -8.75 6.65 8.15
C ARG A 16 -8.89 5.42 7.26
N ARG A 17 -8.86 4.20 7.84
CA ARG A 17 -9.07 2.95 7.09
C ARG A 17 -10.46 2.89 6.46
N ARG A 18 -11.50 3.31 7.20
CA ARG A 18 -12.88 3.34 6.71
C ARG A 18 -13.02 4.27 5.50
N LEU A 19 -12.44 5.47 5.56
CA LEU A 19 -12.46 6.43 4.46
C LEU A 19 -11.69 5.89 3.24
N GLN A 20 -10.50 5.33 3.44
CA GLN A 20 -9.73 4.71 2.35
C GLN A 20 -10.52 3.59 1.66
N LEU A 21 -11.20 2.72 2.42
CA LEU A 21 -12.05 1.67 1.87
C LEU A 21 -13.23 2.25 1.10
N LYS A 22 -13.88 3.28 1.63
CA LYS A 22 -14.99 3.95 0.93
C LYS A 22 -14.53 4.49 -0.43
N HIS A 23 -13.42 5.22 -0.47
CA HIS A 23 -12.88 5.79 -1.71
C HIS A 23 -12.46 4.71 -2.70
N TYR A 24 -11.84 3.63 -2.22
CA TYR A 24 -11.49 2.48 -3.06
C TYR A 24 -12.73 1.86 -3.72
N LEU A 25 -13.77 1.56 -2.93
CA LEU A 25 -15.00 0.94 -3.44
C LEU A 25 -15.70 1.84 -4.46
N GLN A 26 -15.82 3.14 -4.16
CA GLN A 26 -16.39 4.13 -5.09
C GLN A 26 -15.61 4.18 -6.40
N GLN A 27 -14.28 4.13 -6.35
CA GLN A 27 -13.47 4.12 -7.56
C GLN A 27 -13.68 2.83 -8.38
N GLN A 28 -13.78 1.67 -7.72
CA GLN A 28 -14.05 0.40 -8.41
C GLN A 28 -15.40 0.42 -9.13
N GLU A 29 -16.45 0.88 -8.45
CA GLU A 29 -17.80 1.00 -9.04
C GLU A 29 -17.80 1.93 -10.26
N GLU A 30 -17.15 3.09 -10.17
CA GLU A 30 -17.05 4.00 -11.32
C GLU A 30 -16.27 3.39 -12.48
N ILE A 31 -15.17 2.69 -12.19
CA ILE A 31 -14.39 1.98 -13.21
C ILE A 31 -15.26 0.93 -13.90
N GLU A 32 -16.03 0.15 -13.15
CA GLU A 32 -16.94 -0.88 -13.69
C GLU A 32 -18.02 -0.25 -14.58
N ASN A 33 -18.68 0.81 -14.11
CA ASN A 33 -19.67 1.56 -14.88
C ASN A 33 -19.11 2.08 -16.21
N ILE A 34 -17.89 2.63 -16.19
CA ILE A 34 -17.21 3.10 -17.39
C ILE A 34 -16.87 1.92 -18.32
N GLN A 35 -16.36 0.81 -17.79
CA GLN A 35 -16.04 -0.38 -18.59
C GLN A 35 -17.30 -0.95 -19.26
N ASP A 36 -18.41 -1.00 -18.55
CA ASP A 36 -19.69 -1.45 -19.09
C ASP A 36 -20.22 -0.50 -20.16
N PHE A 37 -20.04 0.82 -19.97
CA PHE A 37 -20.36 1.79 -21.02
C PHE A 37 -19.51 1.54 -22.27
N ILE A 38 -18.21 1.31 -22.11
CA ILE A 38 -17.30 1.03 -23.22
C ILE A 38 -17.74 -0.24 -23.96
N ARG A 39 -17.99 -1.33 -23.23
CA ARG A 39 -18.43 -2.63 -23.79
C ARG A 39 -19.69 -2.49 -24.64
N ARG A 40 -20.68 -1.76 -24.12
CA ARG A 40 -21.98 -1.53 -24.80
C ARG A 40 -21.89 -0.61 -26.02
N ASN A 41 -20.93 0.32 -26.05
CA ASN A 41 -20.92 1.42 -27.02
C ASN A 41 -19.75 1.39 -28.01
N LEU A 42 -18.91 0.35 -27.99
CA LEU A 42 -17.74 0.19 -28.86
C LEU A 42 -18.06 0.05 -30.36
N ALA A 43 -19.26 -0.44 -30.71
CA ALA A 43 -19.71 -0.65 -32.08
C ALA A 43 -20.98 0.16 -32.43
N GLY A 44 -21.21 1.28 -31.72
CA GLY A 44 -22.41 2.09 -31.88
C GLY A 44 -22.13 3.57 -32.13
N GLN A 45 -23.18 4.38 -32.09
CA GLN A 45 -23.05 5.83 -32.32
C GLN A 45 -22.15 6.54 -31.30
N LYS A 46 -22.02 5.96 -30.09
CA LYS A 46 -21.20 6.49 -28.99
C LYS A 46 -19.75 5.96 -28.99
N THR A 47 -19.26 5.39 -30.10
CA THR A 47 -17.91 4.80 -30.20
C THR A 47 -16.81 5.79 -29.82
N LYS A 48 -16.88 7.05 -30.27
CA LYS A 48 -15.88 8.09 -29.92
C LYS A 48 -15.83 8.35 -28.41
N GLN A 49 -16.99 8.35 -27.73
CA GLN A 49 -17.06 8.51 -26.28
C GLN A 49 -16.49 7.29 -25.55
N ALA A 50 -16.80 6.08 -26.03
CA ALA A 50 -16.22 4.85 -25.49
C ALA A 50 -14.69 4.82 -25.63
N GLN A 51 -14.15 5.23 -26.77
CA GLN A 51 -12.70 5.34 -26.98
C GLN A 51 -12.04 6.37 -26.05
N SER A 52 -12.67 7.55 -25.88
CA SER A 52 -12.20 8.57 -24.94
C SER A 52 -12.19 8.06 -23.50
N LYS A 53 -13.28 7.40 -23.06
CA LYS A 53 -13.36 6.77 -21.74
C LYS A 53 -12.31 5.67 -21.54
N ARG A 54 -12.03 4.87 -22.57
CA ARG A 54 -10.96 3.86 -22.54
C ARG A 54 -9.59 4.51 -22.31
N LEU A 55 -9.31 5.64 -22.95
CA LEU A 55 -8.09 6.41 -22.74
C LEU A 55 -8.04 7.05 -21.35
N ALA A 56 -9.18 7.50 -20.82
CA ALA A 56 -9.26 8.01 -19.45
C ALA A 56 -8.91 6.91 -18.44
N LEU A 57 -9.45 5.69 -18.60
CA LEU A 57 -9.13 4.54 -17.74
C LEU A 57 -7.66 4.11 -17.82
N SER A 58 -6.99 4.27 -18.97
CA SER A 58 -5.57 3.93 -19.10
C SER A 58 -4.64 4.95 -18.42
N LYS A 59 -5.13 6.18 -18.19
CA LYS A 59 -4.41 7.25 -17.50
C LYS A 59 -4.74 7.35 -16.01
N LEU A 60 -5.78 6.65 -15.56
CA LEU A 60 -6.28 6.73 -14.19
C LEU A 60 -5.32 6.01 -13.23
N GLU A 61 -4.89 6.72 -12.18
CA GLU A 61 -4.21 6.10 -11.04
C GLU A 61 -5.22 5.36 -10.17
N ARG A 62 -5.08 4.04 -10.08
CA ARG A 62 -5.99 3.18 -9.31
C ARG A 62 -5.57 3.15 -7.86
N LEU A 63 -6.51 3.42 -6.96
CA LEU A 63 -6.32 3.25 -5.54
C LEU A 63 -6.05 1.77 -5.24
N GLY A 64 -4.98 1.51 -4.49
CA GLY A 64 -4.71 0.19 -3.95
C GLY A 64 -5.83 -0.25 -3.01
N LYS A 65 -6.11 -1.56 -3.00
CA LYS A 65 -7.01 -2.13 -1.99
C LYS A 65 -6.44 -1.80 -0.60
N PRO A 66 -7.19 -1.15 0.29
CA PRO A 66 -6.67 -0.82 1.61
C PRO A 66 -6.35 -2.10 2.37
N ASP A 67 -5.29 -2.07 3.17
CA ASP A 67 -4.93 -3.20 4.02
C ASP A 67 -5.96 -3.31 5.17
N ILE A 68 -6.89 -4.25 5.02
CA ILE A 68 -7.98 -4.49 5.96
C ILE A 68 -7.58 -5.54 7.00
N GLY A 69 -6.49 -6.28 6.75
CA GLY A 69 -5.92 -7.25 7.68
C GLY A 69 -4.86 -6.59 8.55
N GLY A 70 -4.89 -6.84 9.86
CA GLY A 70 -3.73 -6.52 10.67
C GLY A 70 -2.50 -7.25 10.10
N GLN A 71 -1.43 -6.49 9.84
CA GLN A 71 -0.10 -6.96 9.44
C GLN A 71 0.10 -7.26 7.94
N ALA A 72 0.26 -6.22 7.11
CA ALA A 72 1.17 -6.30 5.97
C ALA A 72 2.25 -5.20 6.04
N ARG A 73 3.37 -5.56 6.69
CA ARG A 73 4.73 -5.01 6.48
C ARG A 73 5.10 -3.64 7.07
N SER A 74 4.94 -3.43 8.39
CA SER A 74 5.76 -2.40 9.08
C SER A 74 7.01 -2.95 9.78
N ASP A 75 7.12 -4.28 9.98
CA ASP A 75 8.13 -4.84 10.90
C ASP A 75 8.98 -5.95 10.25
N GLN A 76 9.39 -5.78 8.99
CA GLN A 76 10.70 -6.34 8.61
C GLN A 76 11.72 -5.28 9.02
N PRO A 77 12.35 -5.36 10.23
CA PRO A 77 13.60 -4.66 10.39
C PRO A 77 14.51 -5.21 9.29
N ALA A 78 14.99 -4.33 8.41
CA ALA A 78 16.09 -4.64 7.50
C ALA A 78 17.06 -5.53 8.26
N SER A 79 17.28 -6.76 7.80
CA SER A 79 18.00 -7.81 8.50
C SER A 79 19.15 -7.18 9.27
N ILE A 80 18.96 -6.94 10.57
CA ILE A 80 20.03 -6.46 11.40
C ILE A 80 20.87 -7.72 11.52
N THR A 81 21.83 -7.84 10.60
CA THR A 81 22.93 -8.78 10.73
C THR A 81 23.73 -8.25 11.91
N THR A 82 23.19 -8.41 13.11
CA THR A 82 24.00 -8.38 14.31
C THR A 82 24.75 -9.70 14.26
N ARG A 83 25.83 -9.74 13.48
CA ARG A 83 26.93 -10.65 13.78
C ARG A 83 27.45 -10.17 15.14
N LEU A 84 26.88 -10.71 16.21
CA LEU A 84 27.57 -10.76 17.49
C LEU A 84 28.69 -11.78 17.28
N PRO A 85 29.98 -11.40 17.23
CA PRO A 85 31.02 -12.38 17.42
C PRO A 85 30.85 -12.92 18.84
N VAL A 86 30.45 -14.19 18.92
CA VAL A 86 30.56 -14.99 20.13
C VAL A 86 32.05 -15.06 20.46
N ASP A 87 32.46 -14.45 21.57
CA ASP A 87 33.80 -14.64 22.09
C ASP A 87 33.95 -16.12 22.48
N SER A 88 34.87 -16.83 21.85
CA SER A 88 35.74 -17.76 22.57
C SER A 88 36.94 -18.19 21.73
N GLN A 89 38.10 -17.85 22.29
CA GLN A 89 39.40 -18.50 22.14
C GLN A 89 40.23 -18.28 20.86
N SER A 90 41.35 -17.62 21.16
CA SER A 90 42.72 -18.06 20.87
C SER A 90 43.37 -17.55 19.59
N GLY A 91 44.34 -16.67 19.81
CA GLY A 91 45.56 -16.64 19.02
C GLY A 91 45.86 -15.29 18.38
N GLN A 92 46.93 -14.64 18.87
CA GLN A 92 48.03 -14.08 18.07
C GLN A 92 47.62 -13.01 17.01
N SER A 93 48.17 -11.81 16.88
CA SER A 93 49.51 -11.31 17.14
C SER A 93 49.59 -9.85 16.62
N LEU A 94 50.52 -9.07 17.18
CA LEU A 94 51.18 -7.85 16.62
C LEU A 94 50.29 -6.60 16.45
N VAL A 95 50.42 -5.55 17.27
CA VAL A 95 51.51 -4.54 17.30
C VAL A 95 51.84 -4.04 15.89
N TRP A 96 51.61 -2.75 15.61
CA TRP A 96 52.61 -1.76 15.17
C TRP A 96 52.00 -0.35 15.17
N LEU A 97 52.63 0.53 15.96
CA LEU A 97 52.66 1.97 15.76
C LEU A 97 53.66 2.24 14.62
N TRP A 98 53.25 3.11 13.68
CA TRP A 98 53.94 3.58 12.46
C TRP A 98 54.00 2.61 11.28
#